data_AF-A0A376KVN0-F1
#
_entry.id   AF-A0A376KVN0-F1
#
_cell.length_a   1.000
_cell.length_b   1.000
_cell.length_c   1.000
_cell.angle_alpha   90.00
_cell.angle_beta   90.00
_cell.angle_gamma   90.00
#
_symmetry.space_group_name_H-M   'P 1'
#
loop_
_entity.id
_entity.type
_entity.pdbx_description
1 polymer ?
#
loop_
_entity_poly.entity_id
_entity_poly.type
_entity_poly.pdbx_seq_one_letter_code
_entity_poly.pdbx_strand_id
1 'polypeptide(L)'
;MSAPATILDMCCGSRMFWFDKSDKRAIFSDIRKEGYTLRNGRRLIISPDIIADFRALSFADASFSMVVLDPPHLERVGDNAWDGKEIWTAE
;
A
#
# COMPACT_ATOMS: atom_id res chain seq x y z
N MET A 1 12.65 22.19 9.20
CA MET A 1 11.70 21.11 9.54
C MET A 1 10.72 20.98 8.39
N SER A 2 10.43 19.77 7.92
CA SER A 2 9.40 19.55 6.90
C SER A 2 8.04 19.91 7.49
N ALA A 3 7.13 20.46 6.68
CA ALA A 3 5.74 20.61 7.07
C ALA A 3 5.15 19.23 7.45
N PRO A 4 4.17 19.17 8.38
CA PRO A 4 3.50 17.92 8.72
C PRO A 4 2.83 17.34 7.47
N ALA A 5 2.89 16.01 7.32
CA ALA A 5 2.19 15.30 6.25
C ALA A 5 0.68 15.52 6.40
N THR A 6 0.00 15.79 5.29
CA THR A 6 -1.43 16.12 5.25
C THR A 6 -2.27 15.04 4.59
N ILE A 7 -1.63 14.04 3.98
CA ILE A 7 -2.28 12.94 3.27
C ILE A 7 -1.94 11.63 3.97
N LEU A 8 -2.93 10.76 4.15
CA LEU A 8 -2.72 9.38 4.57
C LEU A 8 -3.11 8.43 3.43
N ASP A 9 -2.19 7.58 3.01
CA ASP A 9 -2.50 6.40 2.20
C ASP A 9 -2.40 5.18 3.11
N MET A 10 -3.54 4.61 3.49
CA MET A 10 -3.61 3.58 4.53
C MET A 10 -3.49 2.13 4.01
N CYS A 11 -3.42 1.96 2.69
CA CYS A 11 -3.26 0.67 2.01
C CYS A 11 -2.22 0.79 0.88
N CYS A 12 -1.07 1.40 1.18
CA CYS A 12 -0.21 1.97 0.15
C CYS A 12 0.40 0.95 -0.83
N GLY A 13 0.47 -0.33 -0.45
CA GLY A 13 1.11 -1.38 -1.25
C GLY A 13 2.50 -0.96 -1.71
N SER A 14 2.78 -1.11 -3.02
CA SER A 14 4.03 -0.66 -3.65
C SER A 14 4.01 0.80 -4.12
N ARG A 15 3.08 1.61 -3.59
CA ARG A 15 2.84 3.03 -3.88
C ARG A 15 2.49 3.26 -5.36
N MET A 16 1.67 2.39 -5.94
CA MET A 16 1.31 2.45 -7.38
C MET A 16 0.35 3.58 -7.73
N PHE A 17 -0.46 4.03 -6.76
CA PHE A 17 -1.31 5.20 -6.92
C PHE A 17 -0.50 6.50 -7.13
N TRP A 18 0.77 6.52 -6.71
CA TRP A 18 1.58 7.73 -6.60
C TRP A 18 2.60 7.83 -7.73
N PHE A 19 2.62 8.99 -8.40
CA PHE A 19 3.70 9.34 -9.33
C PHE A 19 5.02 9.55 -8.59
N ASP A 20 5.01 10.40 -7.54
CA ASP A 20 6.14 10.55 -6.61
C ASP A 20 5.95 9.59 -5.43
N LYS A 21 6.68 8.48 -5.46
CA LYS A 21 6.66 7.47 -4.39
C LYS A 21 7.27 7.98 -3.07
N SER A 22 7.89 9.15 -3.08
CA SER A 22 8.53 9.80 -1.93
C SER A 22 7.88 11.14 -1.55
N ASP A 23 6.64 11.38 -2.00
CA ASP A 23 5.91 12.62 -1.71
C ASP A 23 5.81 12.84 -0.19
N LYS A 24 6.52 13.86 0.29
CA LYS A 24 6.63 14.16 1.73
C LYS A 24 5.32 14.65 2.36
N ARG A 25 4.29 14.94 1.54
CA ARG A 25 2.96 15.30 2.04
C ARG A 25 2.17 14.08 2.48
N ALA A 26 2.58 12.89 2.08
CA ALA A 26 1.90 11.64 2.39
C ALA A 26 2.61 10.83 3.47
N ILE A 27 1.82 10.21 4.33
CA ILE A 27 2.23 9.05 5.11
C ILE A 27 1.74 7.81 4.39
N PHE A 28 2.66 6.91 4.08
CA PHE A 28 2.36 5.63 3.47
C PHE A 28 2.25 4.56 4.56
N SER A 29 1.07 3.96 4.71
CA SER A 29 0.79 2.90 5.66
C SER A 29 0.28 1.66 4.94
N ASP A 30 0.69 0.49 5.40
CA ASP A 30 0.18 -0.82 4.97
C ASP A 30 0.37 -1.80 6.13
N ILE A 31 -0.48 -2.82 6.24
CA ILE A 31 -0.31 -3.87 7.24
C ILE A 31 0.89 -4.78 6.93
N ARG A 32 1.42 -4.70 5.70
CA ARG A 32 2.47 -5.56 5.17
C ARG A 32 3.79 -4.81 5.01
N LYS A 33 4.89 -5.53 5.14
CA LYS A 33 6.24 -5.11 4.73
C LYS A 33 6.96 -6.31 4.14
N GLU A 34 6.94 -6.41 2.82
CA GLU A 34 7.23 -7.63 2.10
C GLU A 34 7.77 -7.33 0.71
N GLY A 35 8.44 -8.32 0.12
CA GLY A 35 9.00 -8.20 -1.22
C GLY A 35 8.79 -9.50 -1.99
N TYR A 36 8.34 -9.36 -3.22
CA TYR A 36 8.07 -10.47 -4.13
C TYR A 36 8.80 -10.28 -5.45
N THR A 37 9.14 -11.39 -6.08
CA THR A 37 9.52 -11.42 -7.49
C THR A 37 8.31 -11.89 -8.27
N LEU A 38 7.77 -11.00 -9.10
CA LEU A 38 6.65 -11.32 -9.99
C LEU A 38 7.12 -12.29 -11.07
N ARG A 39 6.18 -12.99 -11.71
CA ARG A 39 6.49 -13.96 -12.78
C ARG A 39 7.30 -13.39 -13.95
N ASN A 40 7.17 -12.10 -14.22
CA ASN A 40 7.94 -11.39 -15.25
C ASN A 40 9.33 -10.92 -14.76
N GLY A 41 9.80 -11.39 -13.60
CA GLY A 41 11.09 -11.06 -13.00
C GLY A 41 11.15 -9.68 -12.31
N ARG A 42 10.08 -8.88 -12.36
CA ARG A 42 10.03 -7.58 -11.68
C ARG A 42 9.90 -7.77 -10.18
N ARG A 43 10.56 -6.90 -9.41
CA ARG A 43 10.38 -6.85 -7.96
C ARG A 43 9.19 -5.97 -7.60
N LEU A 44 8.28 -6.51 -6.81
CA LEU A 44 7.24 -5.76 -6.11
C LEU A 44 7.69 -5.64 -4.65
N ILE A 45 7.82 -4.40 -4.17
CA ILE A 45 8.25 -4.12 -2.79
C ILE A 45 7.15 -3.31 -2.12
N ILE A 46 6.67 -3.82 -1.00
CA ILE A 46 5.76 -3.12 -0.09
C ILE A 46 6.62 -2.69 1.09
N SER A 47 6.87 -1.39 1.18
CA SER A 47 7.66 -0.79 2.26
C SER A 47 6.98 0.50 2.69
N PRO A 48 5.97 0.42 3.57
CA PRO A 48 5.31 1.61 4.10
C PRO A 48 6.26 2.37 5.04
N ASP A 49 5.93 3.63 5.30
CA ASP A 49 6.57 4.41 6.36
C ASP A 49 6.13 3.89 7.73
N ILE A 50 4.87 3.44 7.83
CA ILE A 50 4.25 2.90 9.04
C ILE A 50 3.60 1.56 8.73
N ILE A 51 3.92 0.51 9.50
CA ILE A 51 3.19 -0.75 9.43
C ILE A 51 1.99 -0.64 10.37
N ALA A 52 0.77 -0.64 9.82
CA ALA A 52 -0.46 -0.53 10.60
C ALA A 52 -1.66 -1.18 9.91
N ASP A 53 -2.58 -1.69 10.73
CA ASP A 53 -3.87 -2.18 10.27
C ASP A 53 -4.83 -0.99 10.13
N PHE A 54 -5.33 -0.75 8.91
CA PHE A 54 -6.24 0.36 8.65
C PHE A 54 -7.56 0.26 9.42
N ARG A 55 -7.92 -0.93 9.93
CA ARG A 55 -9.10 -1.14 10.78
C ARG A 55 -8.90 -0.61 12.20
N ALA A 56 -7.66 -0.30 12.59
CA ALA A 56 -7.29 0.16 13.92
C ALA A 56 -6.12 1.16 13.85
N LEU A 57 -6.35 2.30 13.18
CA LEU A 57 -5.36 3.36 13.03
C LEU A 57 -5.11 4.10 14.36
N SER A 58 -3.85 4.36 14.66
CA SER A 58 -3.40 5.07 15.88
C SER A 58 -3.20 6.58 15.66
N PHE A 59 -3.88 7.17 14.68
CA PHE A 59 -3.86 8.60 14.43
C PHE A 59 -4.96 9.32 15.21
N ALA A 60 -4.72 10.56 15.61
CA ALA A 60 -5.76 11.39 16.20
C ALA A 60 -6.82 11.76 15.15
N ASP A 61 -8.04 12.02 15.61
CA ASP A 61 -9.13 12.48 14.76
C ASP A 61 -8.77 13.75 13.99
N ALA A 62 -9.28 13.87 12.76
CA ALA A 62 -9.07 15.02 11.88
C ALA A 62 -7.60 15.42 11.63
N SER A 63 -6.67 14.47 11.73
CA SER A 63 -5.22 14.72 11.51
C SER A 63 -4.83 14.93 10.05
N PHE A 64 -5.64 14.47 9.09
CA PHE A 64 -5.31 14.50 7.66
C PHE A 64 -6.39 15.24 6.87
N SER A 65 -5.95 16.04 5.89
CA SER A 65 -6.85 16.75 4.97
C SER A 65 -7.34 15.86 3.83
N MET A 66 -6.62 14.77 3.54
CA MET A 66 -6.95 13.81 2.49
C MET A 66 -6.55 12.41 2.91
N VAL A 67 -7.37 11.45 2.51
CA VAL A 67 -7.17 10.03 2.81
C VAL A 67 -7.36 9.23 1.53
N VAL A 68 -6.37 8.42 1.16
CA VAL A 68 -6.43 7.44 0.08
C VAL A 68 -6.78 6.09 0.68
N LEU A 69 -7.86 5.49 0.19
CA LEU A 69 -8.37 4.20 0.63
C LEU A 69 -8.60 3.30 -0.59
N ASP A 70 -7.65 2.39 -0.82
CA ASP A 70 -7.71 1.34 -1.85
C ASP A 70 -7.44 -0.03 -1.20
N PRO A 71 -8.39 -0.57 -0.40
CA PRO A 71 -8.20 -1.83 0.29
C PRO A 71 -8.28 -3.01 -0.70
N PRO A 72 -7.80 -4.20 -0.33
CA PRO A 72 -7.97 -5.39 -1.16
C PRO A 72 -9.45 -5.63 -1.48
N HIS A 73 -9.77 -5.69 -2.77
CA HIS A 73 -11.15 -5.81 -3.26
C HIS A 73 -11.67 -7.26 -3.29
N LEU A 74 -10.77 -8.23 -3.25
CA LEU A 74 -11.07 -9.66 -3.39
C LEU A 74 -10.37 -10.46 -2.28
N GLU A 75 -11.12 -11.34 -1.62
CA GLU A 75 -10.58 -12.28 -0.63
C GLU A 75 -9.85 -13.47 -1.31
N ARG A 76 -10.35 -13.87 -2.48
CA ARG A 76 -9.77 -14.92 -3.30
C ARG A 76 -9.82 -14.50 -4.76
N VAL A 77 -8.69 -14.70 -5.43
CA VAL A 77 -8.59 -14.54 -6.87
C VAL A 77 -8.66 -15.93 -7.48
N GLY A 78 -9.68 -16.20 -8.29
CA GLY A 78 -9.82 -17.52 -8.93
C GLY A 78 -8.66 -17.82 -9.88
N ASP A 79 -8.37 -19.10 -10.12
CA ASP A 79 -7.21 -19.56 -10.91
C ASP A 79 -7.13 -18.97 -12.34
N ASN A 80 -8.24 -18.45 -12.85
CA ASN A 80 -8.37 -17.84 -14.17
C ASN A 80 -8.41 -16.31 -14.17
N ALA A 81 -8.49 -15.67 -13.00
CA ALA A 81 -8.49 -14.23 -12.92
C ALA A 81 -7.11 -13.67 -13.25
N TRP A 82 -7.10 -12.53 -13.94
CA TRP A 82 -5.88 -11.87 -14.42
C TRP A 82 -4.91 -11.60 -13.25
N ASP A 83 -5.46 -11.14 -12.12
CA ASP A 83 -4.71 -10.87 -10.88
C ASP A 83 -4.12 -12.14 -10.24
N GLY A 84 -4.64 -13.33 -10.51
CA GLY A 84 -4.13 -14.57 -9.93
C GLY A 84 -2.93 -15.10 -10.72
N LYS A 85 -2.94 -14.89 -12.04
CA LYS A 85 -1.94 -15.43 -12.98
C LYS A 85 -0.65 -14.62 -13.05
N GLU A 86 -0.68 -13.33 -12.75
CA GLU A 86 0.50 -12.45 -12.89
C GLU A 86 1.22 -12.15 -11.57
N ILE A 87 0.53 -12.20 -10.43
CA ILE A 87 1.03 -11.57 -9.20
C ILE A 87 1.79 -12.54 -8.28
N TRP A 88 1.42 -13.83 -8.23
CA TRP A 88 1.95 -14.77 -7.24
C TRP A 88 2.67 -15.98 -7.88
N THR A 89 3.87 -16.27 -7.39
CA THR A 89 4.47 -17.61 -7.45
C THR A 89 4.30 -18.24 -6.07
N ALA A 90 3.51 -19.32 -5.99
CA ALA A 90 3.60 -20.23 -4.85
C ALA A 90 4.92 -21.00 -5.01
N GLU A 91 5.81 -20.90 -4.03
CA GLU A 91 6.79 -21.97 -3.77
C GLU A 91 6.08 -23.15 -3.12
#